data_AF-A0A949H728-F1
#
_entry.id   AF-A0A949H728-F1
#
_cell.length_a   1.000
_cell.length_b   1.000
_cell.length_c   1.000
_cell.angle_alpha   90.00
_cell.angle_beta   90.00
_cell.angle_gamma   90.00
#
_symmetry.space_group_name_H-M   'P 1'
#
loop_
_entity.id
_entity.type
_entity.pdbx_description
1 polymer ?
#
loop_
_entity_poly.entity_id
_entity_poly.type
_entity_poly.pdbx_seq_one_letter_code
_entity_poly.pdbx_strand_id
1 'polypeptide(L)'
;MAAPRRTRTSAPIGLTDPALAGLGLTVGDRVRFRRRDSERWKEATVARREADGSLSVRDSRGGLRAIPVEQVEVRVVGPRGGITWEPLAERAARTEQMRLI
;
A
#
# COMPACT_ATOMS: atom_id res chain seq x y z
N MET A 1 -0.08 13.54 36.03
CA MET A 1 -1.01 12.53 35.50
C MET A 1 -1.48 13.00 34.12
N ALA A 2 -0.82 12.59 33.04
CA ALA A 2 -1.05 13.14 31.70
C ALA A 2 -1.38 12.01 30.70
N ALA A 3 -2.55 12.11 30.09
CA ALA A 3 -3.10 11.15 29.15
C ALA A 3 -2.20 10.96 27.91
N PRO A 4 -2.06 9.72 27.37
CA PRO A 4 -1.32 9.52 26.14
C PRO A 4 -2.12 10.12 24.98
N ARG A 5 -1.53 11.14 24.35
CA ARG A 5 -2.03 11.76 23.11
C ARG A 5 -2.03 10.69 22.02
N ARG A 6 -3.21 10.11 21.75
CA ARG A 6 -3.47 9.31 20.56
C ARG A 6 -3.22 10.20 19.34
N THR A 7 -2.03 10.10 18.75
CA THR A 7 -1.78 10.54 17.39
C THR A 7 -2.70 9.71 16.49
N ARG A 8 -3.84 10.29 16.13
CA ARG A 8 -4.56 9.89 14.92
C ARG A 8 -3.57 10.08 13.78
N THR A 9 -2.95 9.00 13.32
CA THR A 9 -2.48 8.93 11.94
C THR A 9 -3.65 9.41 11.10
N SER A 10 -3.46 10.54 10.43
CA SER A 10 -4.45 11.10 9.52
C SER A 10 -4.91 10.00 8.58
N ALA A 11 -6.11 9.46 8.80
CA ALA A 11 -6.81 8.75 7.76
C ALA A 11 -7.01 9.82 6.67
N PRO A 12 -6.40 9.68 5.48
CA PRO A 12 -6.80 10.56 4.40
C PRO A 12 -8.29 10.31 4.22
N ILE A 13 -9.07 11.39 4.13
CA ILE A 13 -10.44 11.35 3.63
C ILE A 13 -10.33 11.09 2.12
N GLY A 14 -9.76 9.95 1.77
CA GLY A 14 -9.65 9.44 0.43
C GLY A 14 -10.79 8.47 0.27
N LEU A 15 -11.62 8.70 -0.74
CA LEU A 15 -12.63 7.76 -1.23
C LEU A 15 -12.09 6.34 -1.05
N THR A 16 -12.64 5.62 -0.06
CA THR A 16 -12.16 4.28 0.27
C THR A 16 -12.59 3.40 -0.88
N ASP A 17 -11.68 3.18 -1.83
CA ASP A 17 -11.91 2.26 -2.92
C ASP A 17 -12.05 0.86 -2.29
N PRO A 18 -13.24 0.22 -2.35
CA PRO A 18 -13.46 -1.08 -1.70
C PRO A 18 -12.50 -2.15 -2.24
N ALA A 19 -12.02 -1.99 -3.47
CA ALA A 19 -11.06 -2.89 -4.09
C ALA A 19 -9.66 -2.76 -3.45
N LEU A 20 -9.25 -1.55 -3.06
CA LEU A 20 -8.02 -1.28 -2.29
C LEU A 20 -8.17 -1.67 -0.82
N ALA A 21 -9.34 -1.45 -0.22
CA ALA A 21 -9.61 -1.83 1.16
C ALA A 21 -9.46 -3.34 1.37
N GLY A 22 -9.81 -4.16 0.38
CA GLY A 22 -9.55 -5.60 0.38
C GLY A 22 -8.06 -5.99 0.42
N LEU A 23 -7.16 -5.09 0.03
CA LEU A 23 -5.70 -5.27 0.10
C LEU A 23 -5.08 -4.61 1.34
N GLY A 24 -5.90 -3.98 2.19
CA GLY A 24 -5.44 -3.17 3.31
C GLY A 24 -4.64 -1.93 2.86
N LEU A 25 -4.96 -1.39 1.67
CA LEU A 25 -4.33 -0.21 1.08
C LEU A 25 -5.29 0.99 1.06
N THR A 26 -4.71 2.19 1.08
CA THR A 26 -5.42 3.45 0.89
C THR A 26 -4.83 4.23 -0.30
N VAL A 27 -5.67 4.98 -1.01
CA VAL A 27 -5.19 5.93 -2.02
C VAL A 27 -4.25 6.93 -1.36
N GLY A 28 -3.07 7.14 -1.95
CA GLY A 28 -2.04 8.00 -1.36
C GLY A 28 -0.97 7.26 -0.54
N ASP A 29 -1.13 5.95 -0.30
CA ASP A 29 -0.11 5.17 0.41
C ASP A 29 1.19 5.11 -0.38
N ARG A 30 2.32 5.16 0.33
CA ARG A 30 3.66 5.06 -0.27
C ARG A 30 3.97 3.59 -0.51
N VAL A 31 4.27 3.28 -1.75
CA VAL A 31 4.65 1.93 -2.20
C VAL A 31 5.96 2.01 -2.97
N ARG A 32 6.64 0.88 -3.09
CA ARG A 32 7.74 0.73 -4.04
C ARG A 32 7.45 -0.45 -4.95
N PHE A 33 7.90 -0.34 -6.19
CA PHE A 33 7.69 -1.36 -7.21
C PHE A 33 8.96 -1.62 -8.00
N ARG A 34 9.08 -2.81 -8.58
CA ARG A 34 10.13 -3.18 -9.55
C ARG A 34 9.51 -4.01 -10.67
N ARG A 35 9.86 -3.84 -11.95
CA ARG A 35 9.26 -4.64 -13.03
C ARG A 35 9.92 -6.00 -13.23
N ARG A 36 11.16 -6.12 -12.74
CA ARG A 36 11.99 -7.33 -12.77
C ARG A 36 12.77 -7.38 -11.48
N ASP A 37 13.13 -8.59 -11.03
CA ASP A 37 13.93 -8.76 -9.82
C ASP A 37 15.32 -8.11 -9.92
N SER A 38 15.84 -8.00 -11.15
CA SER A 38 17.10 -7.30 -11.45
C SER A 38 16.96 -5.78 -11.55
N GLU A 39 15.75 -5.22 -11.51
CA GLU A 39 15.52 -3.78 -11.59
C GLU A 39 15.55 -3.14 -10.21
N ARG A 40 15.96 -1.87 -10.15
CA ARG A 40 15.93 -1.09 -8.90
C ARG A 40 14.49 -0.86 -8.46
N TRP A 41 14.26 -0.95 -7.15
CA TRP A 41 13.02 -0.49 -6.55
C TRP A 41 12.80 0.99 -6.82
N LYS A 42 11.61 1.33 -7.30
CA LYS A 42 11.16 2.70 -7.57
C LYS A 42 10.02 3.02 -6.64
N GLU A 43 10.09 4.17 -5.98
CA GLU A 43 9.01 4.64 -5.12
C GLU A 43 7.86 5.21 -5.96
N ALA A 44 6.65 4.91 -5.52
CA ALA A 44 5.42 5.39 -6.09
C ALA A 44 4.35 5.57 -5.02
N THR A 45 3.22 6.11 -5.43
CA THR A 45 2.06 6.33 -4.57
C THR A 45 0.88 5.55 -5.10
N VAL A 46 0.10 4.91 -4.23
CA VAL A 46 -1.12 4.18 -4.63
C VAL A 46 -2.13 5.15 -5.23
N ALA A 47 -2.60 4.84 -6.43
CA ALA A 47 -3.67 5.59 -7.08
C ALA A 47 -5.01 4.83 -6.98
N ARG A 48 -5.07 3.58 -7.47
CA ARG A 48 -6.28 2.73 -7.42
C ARG A 48 -5.95 1.26 -7.62
N ARG A 49 -6.92 0.37 -7.39
CA ARG A 49 -6.84 -1.04 -7.85
C ARG A 49 -7.50 -1.16 -9.23
N GLU A 50 -6.85 -1.86 -10.14
CA GLU A 50 -7.41 -2.17 -11.46
C GLU A 50 -8.32 -3.41 -11.39
N ALA A 51 -9.24 -3.54 -12.35
CA ALA A 51 -10.19 -4.64 -12.40
C ALA A 51 -9.54 -6.01 -12.69
N ASP A 52 -8.34 -6.01 -13.29
CA ASP A 52 -7.51 -7.20 -13.53
C ASP A 52 -6.81 -7.72 -12.26
N GLY A 53 -6.89 -6.97 -11.16
CA GLY A 53 -6.20 -7.28 -9.90
C GLY A 53 -4.85 -6.56 -9.73
N SER A 54 -4.35 -5.87 -10.74
CA SER A 54 -3.13 -5.07 -10.69
C SER A 54 -3.31 -3.80 -9.83
N LEU A 55 -2.21 -3.26 -9.32
CA LEU A 55 -2.20 -1.99 -8.60
C LEU A 55 -1.77 -0.85 -9.52
N SER A 56 -2.65 0.13 -9.66
CA SER A 56 -2.33 1.39 -10.34
C SER A 56 -1.59 2.31 -9.38
N VAL A 57 -0.32 2.58 -9.69
CA VAL A 57 0.58 3.42 -8.92
C VAL A 57 1.02 4.65 -9.72
N ARG A 58 1.25 5.75 -9.01
CA ARG A 58 1.81 6.99 -9.55
C ARG A 58 3.27 7.11 -9.18
N ASP A 59 4.14 7.03 -10.19
CA ASP A 59 5.59 7.21 -10.03
C ASP A 59 5.92 8.66 -9.62
N SER A 60 7.12 8.87 -9.07
CA SER A 60 7.77 10.17 -8.83
C SER A 60 7.71 11.12 -10.04
N ARG A 61 7.73 10.59 -11.26
CA ARG A 61 7.60 11.37 -12.52
C ARG A 61 6.16 11.76 -12.86
N GLY A 62 5.19 11.40 -12.01
CA GLY A 62 3.77 11.68 -12.22
C GLY A 62 3.06 10.73 -13.19
N GLY A 63 3.77 9.75 -13.76
CA GLY A 63 3.18 8.75 -14.64
C GLY A 63 2.38 7.69 -13.86
N LEU A 64 1.20 7.35 -14.37
CA LEU A 64 0.40 6.23 -13.89
C LEU A 64 0.88 4.93 -14.54
N ARG A 65 1.04 3.88 -13.72
CA ARG A 65 1.47 2.55 -14.17
C ARG A 65 0.70 1.49 -13.41
N ALA A 66 0.17 0.51 -14.13
CA ALA A 66 -0.34 -0.72 -13.55
C ALA A 66 0.82 -1.68 -13.28
N ILE A 67 0.98 -2.11 -12.04
CA ILE A 67 2.01 -3.07 -11.62
C ILE A 67 1.32 -4.25 -10.92
N PRO A 68 1.73 -5.50 -11.19
CA PRO A 68 1.21 -6.67 -10.47
C PRO A 68 1.50 -6.59 -8.97
N VAL A 69 0.57 -7.07 -8.14
CA VAL A 69 0.65 -6.97 -6.68
C VAL A 69 1.84 -7.73 -6.08
N GLU A 70 2.31 -8.78 -6.75
CA GLU A 70 3.51 -9.55 -6.37
C GLU A 70 4.82 -8.77 -6.54
N GLN A 71 4.80 -7.69 -7.33
CA GLN A 71 5.97 -6.84 -7.62
C GLN A 71 5.95 -5.52 -6.84
N VAL A 72 5.00 -5.37 -5.91
CA VAL A 72 4.78 -4.16 -5.11
C VAL A 72 5.03 -4.45 -3.64
N GLU A 73 5.70 -3.52 -2.97
CA GLU A 73 5.86 -3.51 -1.53
C GLU A 73 5.29 -2.21 -0.95
N VAL A 74 4.60 -2.33 0.18
CA VAL A 74 3.95 -1.23 0.87
C VAL A 74 4.84 -0.73 1.99
N ARG A 75 4.95 0.59 2.12
CA ARG A 75 5.65 1.20 3.25
C ARG A 75 4.81 1.05 4.51
N VAL A 76 5.28 0.26 5.46
CA VAL A 76 4.65 0.09 6.77
C VAL A 76 5.48 0.83 7.81
N VAL A 77 4.84 1.77 8.50
CA VAL A 77 5.42 2.45 9.65
C VAL A 77 5.06 1.67 10.90
N GLY A 78 6.05 1.02 11.50
CA GLY A 78 5.88 0.26 12.73
C GLY A 78 5.59 1.14 13.95
N PRO A 79 5.15 0.54 15.08
CA PRO A 79 4.72 1.28 16.27
C PRO A 79 5.79 2.19 16.89
N ARG A 80 7.07 1.88 16.64
CA ARG A 80 8.23 2.64 17.11
C ARG A 80 8.83 3.57 16.04
N GLY A 81 8.09 3.85 14.96
CA GLY A 81 8.53 4.69 13.85
C GLY A 81 9.49 4.01 12.86
N GLY A 82 9.78 2.72 13.04
CA GLY A 82 10.56 1.94 12.08
C GLY A 82 9.83 1.84 10.73
N ILE A 83 10.55 2.02 9.64
CA ILE A 83 10.00 1.90 8.29
C ILE A 83 10.38 0.52 7.77
N THR A 84 9.38 -0.32 7.52
CA THR A 84 9.53 -1.62 6.88
C THR A 84 8.79 -1.63 5.55
N TRP A 85 9.31 -2.38 4.59
CA TRP A 85 8.63 -2.62 3.33
C TRP A 85 8.06 -4.03 3.37
N GLU A 86 6.73 -4.15 3.23
CA GLU A 86 6.02 -5.42 3.30
C GLU A 86 5.47 -5.76 1.90
N PRO A 87 5.68 -6.98 1.38
CA PRO A 87 5.11 -7.41 0.10
C PRO A 87 3.59 -7.26 0.10
N LEU A 88 3.06 -6.58 -0.92
CA LEU A 88 1.62 -6.37 -1.03
C LEU A 88 0.88 -7.70 -1.19
N ALA A 89 1.46 -8.68 -1.88
CA ALA A 89 0.89 -10.02 -1.99
C ALA A 89 0.70 -10.70 -0.61
N GLU A 90 1.67 -10.60 0.30
CA GLU A 90 1.55 -11.15 1.66
C GLU A 90 0.51 -10.40 2.49
N ARG A 91 0.47 -9.06 2.37
CA ARG A 91 -0.53 -8.21 3.04
C ARG A 91 -1.94 -8.48 2.52
N ALA A 92 -2.09 -8.65 1.21
CA ALA A 92 -3.34 -8.99 0.55
C ALA A 92 -3.83 -10.35 1.04
N ALA A 93 -2.99 -11.39 0.99
CA ALA A 93 -3.31 -12.72 1.51
C ALA A 93 -3.72 -12.68 2.99
N ARG A 94 -3.00 -11.90 3.83
CA ARG A 94 -3.37 -11.70 5.25
C ARG A 94 -4.76 -11.06 5.39
N THR A 95 -5.05 -10.04 4.59
CA THR A 95 -6.32 -9.30 4.66
C THR A 95 -7.48 -10.15 4.12
N GLU A 96 -7.25 -10.90 3.05
CA GLU A 96 -8.21 -11.83 2.45
C GLU A 96 -8.49 -13.02 3.39
N GLN A 97 -7.47 -13.54 4.08
CA GLN A 97 -7.64 -14.59 5.10
C GLN A 97 -8.52 -14.14 6.28
N MET A 98 -8.48 -12.87 6.67
CA MET A 98 -9.33 -12.33 7.74
C MET A 98 -10.81 -12.20 7.36
N ARG A 99 -11.17 -12.32 6.07
CA ARG A 99 -12.55 -12.25 5.60
C ARG A 99 -13.29 -13.59 5.64
N LEU A 100 -12.63 -14.68 5.99
CA LEU A 100 -13.17 -16.04 5.83
C LEU A 100 -13.74 -16.66 7.12
N ILE A 101 -14.13 -15.87 8.11
CA ILE A 101 -14.77 -16.34 9.36
C ILE A 101 -16.21 -15.88 9.49
#